data_AF-A0A5B0VD08-F1
#
_entry.id   AF-A0A5B0VD08-F1
#
_cell.length_a   1.000
_cell.length_b   1.000
_cell.length_c   1.000
_cell.angle_alpha   90.00
_cell.angle_beta   90.00
_cell.angle_gamma   90.00
#
_symmetry.space_group_name_H-M   'P 1'
#
loop_
_entity.id
_entity.type
_entity.pdbx_description
1 polymer ?
#
loop_
_entity_poly.entity_id
_entity_poly.type
_entity_poly.pdbx_seq_one_letter_code
_entity_poly.pdbx_strand_id
1 'polypeptide(L)'
;MSFINPRLIGLTQERAIEENTGVSDLHVGWQNEFASQVQSDPMGNSHCAPVIRWQQEGEIRYFVPRLSFTQNVTETPWLRQILGLDDEPGYVVDEAALIKAIERKLISESRQSVAA
;
A
#
# COMPACT_ATOMS: atom_id res chain seq x y z
N MET A 1 7.52 16.81 -8.54
CA MET A 1 7.46 15.34 -8.73
C MET A 1 6.01 14.93 -8.57
N SER A 2 5.38 14.40 -9.63
CA SER A 2 3.99 13.96 -9.61
C SER A 2 3.97 12.50 -9.16
N PHE A 3 3.49 12.23 -7.94
CA PHE A 3 3.30 10.86 -7.47
C PHE A 3 2.00 10.32 -8.08
N ILE A 4 2.07 9.14 -8.69
CA ILE A 4 0.88 8.38 -9.08
C ILE A 4 0.25 7.94 -7.74
N ASN A 5 -0.82 8.63 -7.34
CA ASN A 5 -1.44 8.46 -6.01
C ASN A 5 -2.90 7.99 -6.16
N PRO A 6 -3.14 6.79 -6.72
CA PRO A 6 -4.46 6.19 -6.63
C PRO A 6 -4.72 5.95 -5.15
N ARG A 7 -5.83 6.47 -4.62
CA ARG A 7 -6.37 6.04 -3.33
C ARG A 7 -6.68 4.54 -3.46
N LEU A 8 -5.69 3.70 -3.21
CA LEU A 8 -5.78 2.24 -3.31
C LEU A 8 -6.58 1.65 -2.14
N ILE A 9 -6.67 2.39 -1.03
CA ILE A 9 -7.45 2.01 0.13
C ILE A 9 -8.45 3.12 0.43
N GLY A 10 -9.74 2.78 0.39
CA GLY A 10 -10.86 3.66 0.74
C GLY A 10 -11.44 3.37 2.13
N LEU A 11 -12.29 4.27 2.62
CA LEU A 11 -12.89 4.21 3.97
C LEU A 11 -13.55 2.86 4.31
N THR A 12 -14.19 2.22 3.33
CA THR A 12 -14.83 0.91 3.53
C THR A 12 -13.81 -0.20 3.77
N GLN A 13 -12.65 -0.15 3.11
CA GLN A 13 -11.57 -1.11 3.31
C GLN A 13 -10.86 -0.88 4.64
N GLU A 14 -10.67 0.38 5.06
CA GLU A 14 -10.13 0.71 6.39
C GLU A 14 -10.95 0.06 7.50
N ARG A 15 -12.28 0.24 7.47
CA ARG A 15 -13.18 -0.36 8.45
C ARG A 15 -13.15 -1.89 8.44
N ALA A 16 -13.08 -2.51 7.26
CA ALA A 16 -12.98 -3.96 7.15
C ALA A 16 -11.67 -4.48 7.78
N ILE A 17 -10.57 -3.75 7.63
CA ILE A 17 -9.29 -4.10 8.26
C ILE A 17 -9.40 -3.96 9.79
N GLU A 18 -10.00 -2.89 10.32
CA GLU A 18 -10.23 -2.73 11.76
C GLU A 18 -11.00 -3.93 12.35
N GLU A 19 -12.10 -4.31 11.72
CA GLU A 19 -12.94 -5.45 12.12
C GLU A 19 -12.15 -6.77 12.08
N ASN A 20 -11.30 -6.97 11.07
CA ASN A 20 -10.49 -8.18 10.92
C ASN A 20 -9.32 -8.28 11.92
N THR A 21 -8.71 -7.15 12.28
CA THR A 21 -7.46 -7.14 13.07
C THR A 21 -7.65 -6.77 14.54
N GLY A 22 -8.82 -6.24 14.91
CA GLY A 22 -9.17 -5.83 16.27
C GLY A 22 -8.48 -4.55 16.74
N VAL A 23 -8.02 -3.72 15.80
CA VAL A 23 -7.44 -2.39 16.11
C VAL A 23 -8.53 -1.31 16.00
N SER A 24 -8.30 -0.16 16.62
CA SER A 24 -9.23 0.97 16.62
C SER A 24 -8.60 2.22 16.03
N ASP A 25 -9.39 3.10 15.42
CA ASP A 25 -8.96 4.40 14.85
C ASP A 25 -7.90 4.21 13.75
N LEU A 26 -8.09 3.20 12.89
CA LEU A 26 -7.25 2.96 11.73
C LEU A 26 -7.46 4.05 10.68
N HIS A 27 -6.36 4.65 10.24
CA HIS A 27 -6.34 5.65 9.19
C HIS A 27 -5.22 5.35 8.20
N VAL A 28 -5.54 5.41 6.90
CA VAL A 28 -4.59 5.22 5.81
C VAL A 28 -4.34 6.56 5.11
N GLY A 29 -3.25 7.22 5.50
CA GLY A 29 -2.81 8.50 4.95
C GLY A 29 -1.89 8.34 3.74
N TRP A 30 -1.96 9.26 2.79
CA TRP A 30 -1.05 9.33 1.63
C TRP A 30 -0.25 10.65 1.61
N GLN A 31 -0.29 11.40 2.70
CA GLN A 31 0.49 12.62 2.85
C GLN A 31 1.97 12.25 3.03
N ASN A 32 2.87 13.11 2.54
CA ASN A 32 4.31 12.87 2.63
C ASN A 32 4.82 13.24 4.03
N GLU A 33 4.70 12.31 4.95
CA GLU A 33 5.01 12.44 6.38
C GLU A 33 6.35 11.79 6.72
N PHE A 34 6.77 10.76 5.98
CA PHE A 34 7.97 9.97 6.25
C PHE A 34 8.79 9.71 4.98
N ALA A 35 10.12 9.79 5.09
CA ALA A 35 11.03 9.47 3.99
C ALA A 35 10.90 8.02 3.49
N SER A 36 10.47 7.09 4.34
CA SER A 36 10.24 5.68 3.99
C SER A 36 9.04 5.44 3.06
N GLN A 37 8.21 6.47 2.83
CA GLN A 37 7.09 6.37 1.89
C GLN A 37 7.55 6.36 0.43
N VAL A 38 8.65 7.02 0.12
CA VAL A 38 9.16 7.07 -1.26
C VAL A 38 9.83 5.74 -1.58
N GLN A 39 9.22 4.95 -2.46
CA GLN A 39 9.68 3.62 -2.84
C GLN A 39 9.72 3.50 -4.36
N SER A 40 10.73 2.82 -4.89
CA SER A 40 10.86 2.62 -6.33
C SER A 40 10.29 1.27 -6.77
N ASP A 41 9.66 1.27 -7.94
CA ASP A 41 9.31 0.03 -8.64
C ASP A 41 10.55 -0.60 -9.33
N PRO A 42 10.43 -1.80 -9.92
CA PRO A 42 11.54 -2.46 -10.61
C PRO A 42 12.11 -1.68 -11.80
N MET A 43 11.37 -0.72 -12.37
CA MET A 43 11.83 0.16 -13.46
C MET A 43 12.45 1.46 -12.94
N GLY A 44 12.44 1.69 -11.62
CA GLY A 44 12.99 2.88 -10.99
C GLY A 44 12.00 4.04 -10.87
N ASN A 45 10.73 3.87 -11.24
CA ASN A 45 9.73 4.92 -11.03
C ASN A 45 9.41 5.04 -9.53
N SER A 46 9.25 6.27 -9.06
CA SER A 46 8.96 6.54 -7.65
C SER A 46 7.45 6.50 -7.36
N HIS A 47 7.09 5.75 -6.33
CA HIS A 47 5.76 5.59 -5.77
C HIS A 47 5.73 6.05 -4.32
N CYS A 48 4.57 6.51 -3.85
CA CYS A 48 4.36 6.90 -2.46
C CYS A 48 3.61 5.76 -1.75
N ALA A 49 4.19 5.19 -0.70
CA ALA A 49 3.51 4.24 0.17
C ALA A 49 2.61 4.96 1.17
N PRO A 50 1.47 4.37 1.57
CA PRO A 50 0.62 4.97 2.57
C PRO A 50 1.23 4.91 3.97
N VAL A 51 0.82 5.82 4.83
CA VAL A 51 1.05 5.75 6.28
C VAL A 51 -0.17 5.13 6.91
N ILE A 52 0.04 4.03 7.63
CA ILE A 52 -0.99 3.37 8.42
C ILE A 52 -0.85 3.87 9.85
N ARG A 53 -1.87 4.55 10.35
CA ARG A 53 -1.98 5.01 11.73
C ARG A 53 -3.09 4.22 12.41
N TRP A 54 -2.87 3.74 13.63
CA TRP A 54 -3.93 3.14 14.44
C TRP A 54 -3.69 3.40 15.92
N GLN A 55 -4.73 3.23 16.74
CA GLN A 55 -4.63 3.28 18.18
C GLN A 55 -4.58 1.86 18.77
N GLN A 56 -3.68 1.65 19.73
CA GLN A 56 -3.56 0.41 20.49
C GLN A 56 -3.14 0.74 21.93
N GLU A 57 -3.87 0.21 22.91
CA GLU A 57 -3.60 0.44 24.35
C GLU A 57 -3.53 1.93 24.74
N GLY A 58 -4.25 2.80 24.02
CA GLY A 58 -4.23 4.24 24.24
C GLY A 58 -3.10 4.98 23.52
N GLU A 59 -2.14 4.27 22.92
CA GLU A 59 -1.04 4.86 22.14
C GLU A 59 -1.34 4.88 20.64
N ILE A 60 -0.84 5.91 19.95
CA ILE A 60 -0.93 6.00 18.48
C ILE A 60 0.32 5.34 17.89
N ARG A 61 0.11 4.37 17.01
CA ARG A 61 1.17 3.67 16.27
C ARG A 61 1.13 4.01 14.79
N TYR A 62 2.30 3.92 14.16
CA TYR A 62 2.49 4.22 12.75
C TYR A 62 3.22 3.08 12.05
N PHE A 63 2.86 2.82 10.81
CA PHE A 63 3.50 1.83 9.96
C PHE A 63 3.48 2.27 8.51
N VAL A 64 4.64 2.23 7.86
CA VAL A 64 4.74 2.43 6.40
C VAL A 64 5.01 1.06 5.76
N PRO A 65 4.06 0.52 4.98
CA PRO A 65 4.22 -0.78 4.34
C PRO A 65 5.19 -0.69 3.18
N ARG A 66 5.85 -1.81 2.90
CA ARG A 66 6.65 -1.97 1.68
C ARG A 66 5.73 -2.29 0.50
N LEU A 67 5.81 -1.51 -0.56
CA LEU A 67 5.03 -1.72 -1.77
C LEU A 67 5.54 -2.95 -2.51
N SER A 68 4.58 -3.77 -2.97
CA SER A 68 4.83 -4.83 -3.93
C SER A 68 4.26 -4.39 -5.27
N PHE A 69 4.90 -4.81 -6.36
CA PHE A 69 4.54 -4.37 -7.71
C PHE A 69 4.22 -5.56 -8.59
N THR A 70 3.17 -5.45 -9.38
CA THR A 70 2.79 -6.41 -10.42
C THR A 70 2.92 -5.75 -11.78
N GLN A 71 3.23 -6.55 -12.80
CA GLN A 71 3.33 -6.05 -14.17
C GLN A 71 1.93 -5.65 -14.65
N ASN A 72 1.82 -4.45 -15.21
CA ASN A 72 0.62 -3.94 -15.84
C ASN A 72 0.47 -4.61 -17.22
N VAL A 73 -0.17 -5.78 -17.24
CA VAL A 73 -0.48 -6.54 -18.46
C VAL A 73 -1.73 -6.04 -19.19
N THR A 74 -2.35 -4.95 -18.73
CA THR A 74 -3.63 -4.44 -19.26
C THR A 74 -3.50 -3.86 -20.68
N GLU A 75 -2.30 -3.50 -21.13
CA GLU A 75 -2.09 -3.08 -22.50
C GLU A 75 -1.80 -4.27 -23.40
N THR A 76 -2.76 -4.57 -24.26
CA THR A 76 -2.67 -5.62 -25.29
C THR A 76 -1.37 -5.45 -26.08
N PRO A 77 -0.39 -6.36 -25.90
CA PRO A 77 0.95 -6.19 -26.48
C PRO A 77 0.93 -6.01 -28.00
N TRP A 78 -0.04 -6.66 -28.67
CA TRP A 78 -0.25 -6.54 -30.11
C TRP A 78 -0.66 -5.14 -30.58
N LEU A 79 -1.40 -4.37 -29.77
CA LEU A 79 -1.83 -3.00 -30.12
C LEU A 79 -0.63 -2.04 -30.09
N ARG A 80 0.24 -2.17 -29.08
CA ARG A 80 1.49 -1.39 -28.99
C ARG A 80 2.43 -1.67 -30.15
N GLN A 81 2.54 -2.94 -30.55
CA GLN A 81 3.37 -3.36 -31.68
C GLN A 81 2.88 -2.79 -33.01
N ILE A 82 1.56 -2.66 -33.22
CA ILE A 82 0.98 -2.00 -34.39
C ILE A 82 1.21 -0.49 -34.36
N LEU A 83 1.20 0.13 -33.18
CA LEU A 83 1.35 1.57 -33.00
C LEU A 83 2.81 2.05 -32.92
N GLY A 84 3.79 1.14 -32.95
CA GLY A 84 5.21 1.48 -32.88
C GLY A 84 5.62 2.10 -31.54
N LEU A 85 4.91 1.79 -30.45
CA LEU A 85 5.24 2.24 -29.10
C LEU A 85 6.27 1.30 -28.48
N ASP A 86 7.30 1.86 -27.83
CA ASP A 86 8.30 1.08 -27.11
C ASP A 86 7.63 0.27 -25.98
N ASP A 87 7.96 -1.02 -25.93
CA ASP A 87 7.34 -2.00 -25.05
C ASP A 87 7.99 -1.97 -23.67
N GLU A 88 7.85 -0.84 -22.97
CA GLU A 88 8.27 -0.78 -21.56
C GLU A 88 7.16 -1.41 -20.68
N PRO A 89 7.49 -2.42 -19.87
CA PRO A 89 6.54 -3.02 -18.96
C PRO A 89 6.20 -2.01 -17.87
N GLY A 90 4.95 -1.55 -17.85
CA GLY A 90 4.44 -0.77 -16.73
C GLY A 90 4.34 -1.65 -15.48
N TYR A 91 4.55 -1.06 -14.30
CA TYR A 91 4.30 -1.72 -13.02
C TYR A 91 3.21 -0.96 -12.26
N VAL A 92 2.31 -1.70 -11.62
CA VAL A 92 1.29 -1.16 -10.73
C VAL A 92 1.49 -1.72 -9.33
N VAL A 93 1.06 -0.98 -8.31
CA VAL A 93 1.10 -1.46 -6.93
C VAL A 93 0.11 -2.62 -6.79
N ASP A 94 0.58 -3.71 -6.18
CA ASP A 94 -0.25 -4.86 -5.80
C ASP A 94 -1.07 -4.51 -4.56
N GLU A 95 -2.31 -4.09 -4.78
CA GLU A 95 -3.27 -3.72 -3.72
C GLU A 95 -3.54 -4.88 -2.76
N ALA A 96 -3.69 -6.11 -3.28
CA ALA A 96 -3.98 -7.27 -2.46
C ALA A 96 -2.79 -7.63 -1.55
N ALA A 97 -1.56 -7.55 -2.08
CA ALA A 97 -0.37 -7.74 -1.28
C ALA A 97 -0.19 -6.65 -0.21
N LEU A 98 -0.54 -5.40 -0.55
CA LEU A 98 -0.52 -4.26 0.37
C LEU A 98 -1.48 -4.47 1.54
N ILE A 99 -2.75 -4.77 1.28
CA ILE A 99 -3.77 -5.02 2.32
C ILE A 99 -3.30 -6.17 3.23
N LYS A 100 -2.83 -7.27 2.65
CA LYS A 100 -2.34 -8.42 3.42
C LYS A 100 -1.09 -8.10 4.25
N ALA A 101 -0.25 -7.16 3.82
CA ALA A 101 0.90 -6.71 4.60
C ALA A 101 0.46 -5.88 5.81
N ILE A 102 -0.53 -5.00 5.63
CA ILE A 102 -1.13 -4.19 6.68
C ILE A 102 -1.78 -5.10 7.72
N GLU A 103 -2.67 -6.00 7.30
CA GLU A 103 -3.37 -6.91 8.21
C GLU A 103 -2.40 -7.77 9.03
N ARG A 104 -1.36 -8.34 8.38
CA ARG A 104 -0.34 -9.13 9.09
C ARG A 104 0.37 -8.32 10.16
N LYS A 105 0.71 -7.06 9.88
CA LYS A 105 1.37 -6.19 10.86
C LYS A 105 0.44 -5.90 12.03
N LEU A 106 -0.80 -5.49 11.77
CA LEU A 106 -1.79 -5.18 12.81
C LEU A 106 -2.10 -6.40 13.69
N ILE A 107 -2.27 -7.59 13.10
CA ILE A 107 -2.48 -8.85 13.85
C ILE A 107 -1.26 -9.21 14.71
N SER A 108 -0.04 -8.98 14.19
CA SER A 108 1.17 -9.28 14.96
C SER A 108 1.30 -8.38 16.19
N GLU A 109 0.92 -7.11 16.06
CA GLU A 109 0.96 -6.12 17.13
C GLU A 109 -0.16 -6.37 18.15
N SER A 110 -1.39 -6.72 17.71
CA SER A 110 -2.50 -7.03 18.60
C SER A 110 -2.29 -8.30 19.43
N ARG A 111 -1.54 -9.28 18.91
CA ARG A 111 -1.15 -10.48 19.68
C ARG A 111 -0.08 -10.21 20.71
N GLN A 112 0.83 -9.26 20.46
CA GLN A 112 1.88 -8.89 21.41
C GLN A 112 1.30 -8.17 22.65
N SER A 113 0.23 -7.39 22.49
CA SER A 113 -0.48 -6.76 23.63
C SER A 113 -1.15 -7.76 24.57
N VAL A 114 -1.54 -8.95 24.10
CA VAL A 114 -2.24 -9.94 24.96
C VAL A 114 -1.25 -10.79 25.78
N ALA A 115 0.04 -10.76 25.43
CA ALA A 115 1.09 -11.57 26.06
C ALA A 115 1.99 -10.79 27.04
N ALA A 116 1.74 -9.49 27.25
CA ALA A 116 2.43 -8.62 28.20
C ALA A 116 1.60 -8.39 29.47
#